data_AF-A0A4Q9FNJ6-F1
#
_entry.id   AF-A0A4Q9FNJ6-F1
#
_cell.length_a   1.000
_cell.length_b   1.000
_cell.length_c   1.000
_cell.angle_alpha   90.00
_cell.angle_beta   90.00
_cell.angle_gamma   90.00
#
_symmetry.space_group_name_H-M   'P 1'
#
loop_
_entity.id
_entity.type
_entity.pdbx_description
1 polymer ?
#
loop_
_entity_poly.entity_id
_entity_poly.type
_entity_poly.pdbx_seq_one_letter_code
_entity_poly.pdbx_strand_id
1 'polypeptide(L)'
;MEYPYQIKKATFCKYVLCTPNKDIHLNFPQMLELRRKINELTAFNSLTNIINTDNFVLLFIADKQHLLYLDIPQLLKLRDEIMVLFHAPSISYV
;
A
#
# COMPACT_ATOMS: atom_id res chain seq x y z
N MET A 1 -8.38 -14.34 12.98
CA MET A 1 -8.76 -13.02 12.42
C MET A 1 -7.49 -12.43 11.86
N GLU A 2 -7.19 -12.72 10.60
CA GLU A 2 -5.94 -12.30 9.97
C GLU A 2 -5.99 -10.79 9.79
N TYR A 3 -4.98 -10.05 10.27
CA TYR A 3 -4.82 -8.61 10.06
C TYR A 3 -4.08 -8.40 8.73
N PRO A 4 -4.79 -8.29 7.59
CA PRO A 4 -4.18 -8.22 6.26
C PRO A 4 -3.79 -6.77 5.98
N TYR A 5 -2.54 -6.53 5.62
CA TYR A 5 -1.96 -5.28 5.09
C TYR A 5 -2.67 -3.98 5.51
N GLN A 6 -2.23 -3.40 6.63
CA GLN A 6 -2.77 -2.14 7.17
C GLN A 6 -1.68 -1.09 7.31
N ILE A 7 -2.04 0.19 7.19
CA ILE A 7 -1.09 1.28 7.37
C ILE A 7 -1.46 2.11 8.59
N LYS A 8 -0.54 2.17 9.54
CA LYS A 8 -0.66 2.99 10.76
C LYS A 8 0.26 4.18 10.68
N LYS A 9 -0.26 5.36 11.04
CA LYS A 9 0.58 6.55 11.25
C LYS A 9 1.11 6.52 12.67
N ALA A 10 2.42 6.28 12.83
CA ALA A 10 3.05 6.21 14.14
C ALA A 10 3.27 7.62 14.72
N THR A 11 3.89 8.51 13.93
CA THR A 11 4.09 9.93 14.28
C THR A 11 3.98 10.79 13.02
N PHE A 12 4.24 12.10 13.12
CA PHE A 12 4.40 12.94 11.94
C PHE A 12 5.45 12.34 10.99
N CYS A 13 5.07 12.13 9.73
CA CYS A 13 5.92 11.57 8.67
C CYS A 13 6.55 10.18 8.95
N LYS A 14 6.03 9.42 9.92
CA LYS A 14 6.44 8.04 10.18
C LYS A 14 5.24 7.11 10.12
N TYR A 15 5.39 6.04 9.36
CA TYR A 15 4.33 5.09 9.05
C TYR A 15 4.80 3.67 9.37
N VAL A 16 3.84 2.80 9.66
CA VAL A 16 4.07 1.38 9.87
C VAL A 16 3.12 0.63 8.97
N LEU A 17 3.68 -0.12 8.02
CA LEU A 17 2.95 -1.11 7.26
C LEU A 17 2.94 -2.41 8.06
N CYS A 18 1.77 -2.77 8.58
CA CYS A 18 1.56 -4.03 9.29
C CYS A 18 1.33 -5.12 8.23
N THR A 19 2.23 -6.09 8.14
CA THR A 19 2.08 -7.28 7.30
C THR A 19 1.85 -8.52 8.17
N PRO A 20 1.37 -9.65 7.62
CA PRO A 20 1.21 -10.87 8.42
C PRO A 20 2.49 -11.36 9.09
N ASN A 21 3.65 -11.07 8.49
CA ASN A 21 4.94 -11.61 8.94
C ASN A 21 5.69 -10.65 9.86
N LYS A 22 5.59 -9.33 9.60
CA LYS A 22 6.30 -8.31 10.35
C LYS A 22 5.75 -6.91 10.11
N ASP A 23 6.07 -6.02 11.01
CA ASP A 23 5.87 -4.59 10.83
C ASP A 23 7.03 -3.98 10.05
N ILE A 24 6.70 -3.11 9.10
CA ILE A 24 7.67 -2.42 8.25
C ILE A 24 7.55 -0.92 8.50
N HIS A 25 8.62 -0.33 9.02
CA HIS A 25 8.69 1.11 9.25
C HIS A 25 9.00 1.84 7.94
N LEU A 26 8.18 2.83 7.62
CA LEU A 26 8.33 3.66 6.42
C LEU A 26 8.45 5.13 6.85
N ASN A 27 9.45 5.81 6.30
CA ASN A 27 9.50 7.27 6.33
C ASN A 27 8.55 7.85 5.26
N PHE A 28 8.36 9.17 5.27
CA PHE A 28 7.44 9.83 4.33
C PHE A 28 7.79 9.61 2.84
N PRO A 29 9.05 9.78 2.38
CA PRO A 29 9.42 9.43 1.00
C PRO A 29 9.10 7.99 0.61
N GLN A 30 9.44 7.01 1.46
CA GLN A 30 9.17 5.59 1.21
C GLN A 30 7.65 5.32 1.15
N MET A 31 6.87 6.02 1.96
CA MET A 31 5.41 5.95 1.94
C MET A 31 4.81 6.54 0.64
N LEU A 32 5.38 7.65 0.13
CA LEU A 32 4.99 8.21 -1.17
C LEU A 32 5.36 7.28 -2.33
N GLU A 33 6.54 6.65 -2.27
CA GLU A 33 6.95 5.66 -3.26
C GLU A 33 6.03 4.45 -3.26
N LEU A 34 5.67 3.95 -2.07
CA LEU A 34 4.68 2.89 -1.90
C LEU A 34 3.35 3.26 -2.57
N ARG A 35 2.83 4.47 -2.28
CA ARG A 35 1.60 4.98 -2.92
C ARG A 35 1.72 5.00 -4.44
N ARG A 36 2.83 5.50 -4.99
CA ARG A 36 3.05 5.54 -6.44
C ARG A 36 3.00 4.13 -7.05
N LYS A 37 3.76 3.20 -6.48
CA LYS A 37 3.83 1.81 -6.96
C LYS A 37 2.47 1.11 -6.89
N ILE A 38 1.74 1.28 -5.79
CA ILE A 38 0.41 0.68 -5.64
C ILE A 38 -0.59 1.25 -6.66
N ASN A 39 -0.53 2.56 -6.93
CA ASN A 39 -1.37 3.17 -7.97
C ASN A 39 -1.01 2.67 -9.37
N GLU A 40 0.27 2.44 -9.67
CA GLU A 40 0.71 1.88 -10.95
C GLU A 40 0.22 0.43 -11.13
N LEU A 41 0.27 -0.38 -10.07
CA LEU A 41 -0.18 -1.78 -10.08
C LEU A 41 -1.71 -1.92 -10.12
N THR A 42 -2.44 -0.96 -9.53
CA THR A 42 -3.92 -0.92 -9.53
C THR A 42 -4.49 -0.10 -10.69
N ALA A 43 -3.66 0.43 -11.58
CA ALA A 43 -4.11 1.02 -12.84
C ALA A 43 -4.76 -0.06 -13.72
N PHE A 44 -5.80 0.29 -14.46
CA PHE A 44 -6.63 -0.64 -15.22
C PHE A 44 -5.82 -1.63 -16.07
N ASN A 45 -4.87 -1.14 -16.87
CA ASN A 45 -4.04 -1.99 -17.74
C ASN A 45 -3.15 -2.93 -16.93
N SER A 46 -2.48 -2.43 -15.89
CA SER A 46 -1.59 -3.22 -15.03
C SER A 46 -2.37 -4.30 -14.28
N LEU A 47 -3.50 -3.92 -13.68
CA LEU A 47 -4.34 -4.83 -12.92
C LEU A 47 -4.91 -5.96 -13.81
N THR A 48 -5.38 -5.60 -15.00
CA THR A 48 -5.86 -6.59 -15.99
C THR A 48 -4.74 -7.56 -16.38
N ASN A 49 -3.53 -7.05 -16.59
CA ASN A 49 -2.38 -7.89 -16.92
C ASN A 49 -2.02 -8.85 -15.77
N ILE A 50 -2.04 -8.38 -14.51
CA ILE A 50 -1.76 -9.22 -13.35
C ILE A 50 -2.80 -10.34 -13.20
N ILE A 51 -4.09 -10.01 -13.36
CA ILE A 51 -5.19 -10.99 -13.28
C ILE A 51 -5.05 -12.07 -14.37
N ASN A 52 -4.66 -11.67 -15.58
CA ASN A 52 -4.55 -12.59 -16.71
C ASN A 52 -3.27 -13.44 -16.71
N THR A 53 -2.28 -13.10 -15.90
CA THR A 53 -0.99 -13.80 -15.87
C THR A 53 -0.89 -14.68 -14.63
N ASP A 54 -0.60 -14.07 -13.48
CA ASP A 54 -0.15 -14.78 -12.28
C ASP A 54 -1.11 -14.62 -11.09
N ASN A 55 -2.05 -13.67 -11.13
CA ASN A 55 -2.97 -13.32 -10.03
C ASN A 55 -2.29 -12.87 -8.72
N PHE A 56 -1.00 -12.55 -8.76
CA PHE A 56 -0.26 -11.95 -7.64
C PHE A 56 0.76 -10.92 -8.15
N VAL A 57 1.27 -10.10 -7.22
CA VAL A 57 2.35 -9.17 -7.48
C VAL A 57 3.42 -9.22 -6.39
N LEU A 58 4.66 -9.03 -6.82
CA LEU A 58 5.81 -8.86 -5.94
C LEU A 58 6.20 -7.38 -5.88
N LEU A 59 6.24 -6.82 -4.68
CA LEU A 59 6.47 -5.39 -4.48
C LEU A 59 7.64 -5.13 -3.51
N PHE A 60 8.69 -4.50 -4.02
CA PHE A 60 9.80 -4.02 -3.19
C PHE A 60 9.48 -2.67 -2.54
N ILE A 61 9.73 -2.55 -1.24
CA ILE A 61 9.51 -1.34 -0.45
C ILE A 61 10.69 -1.05 0.48
N ALA A 62 10.71 0.15 1.08
CA ALA A 62 11.77 0.62 1.98
C ALA A 62 13.16 0.44 1.37
N ASP A 63 13.41 1.06 0.21
CA ASP A 63 14.70 0.98 -0.50
C ASP A 63 15.13 -0.46 -0.84
N LYS A 64 14.15 -1.30 -1.25
CA LYS A 64 14.31 -2.72 -1.59
C LYS A 64 14.68 -3.65 -0.41
N GLN A 65 14.58 -3.18 0.83
CA GLN A 65 14.86 -4.00 2.01
C GLN A 65 13.77 -5.06 2.28
N HIS A 66 12.57 -4.85 1.75
CA HIS A 66 11.44 -5.75 1.97
C HIS A 66 10.74 -6.07 0.66
N LEU A 67 10.39 -7.34 0.48
CA LEU A 67 9.61 -7.86 -0.63
C LEU A 67 8.24 -8.29 -0.09
N LEU A 68 7.19 -7.72 -0.64
CA LEU A 68 5.81 -8.10 -0.35
C LEU A 68 5.29 -9.02 -1.44
N TYR A 69 4.61 -10.08 -1.02
CA TYR A 69 3.76 -10.89 -1.87
C TYR A 69 2.31 -10.46 -1.63
N LEU A 70 1.65 -9.99 -2.69
CA LEU A 70 0.28 -9.50 -2.63
C LEU A 70 -0.56 -10.25 -3.66
N ASP A 71 -1.60 -10.93 -3.20
CA ASP A 71 -2.69 -11.33 -4.10
C ASP A 71 -3.54 -10.11 -4.50
N ILE A 72 -4.45 -10.29 -5.47
CA ILE A 72 -5.31 -9.20 -5.95
C ILE A 72 -6.13 -8.56 -4.81
N PRO A 73 -6.84 -9.32 -3.94
CA PRO A 73 -7.54 -8.73 -2.80
C PRO A 73 -6.67 -7.89 -1.87
N GLN A 74 -5.47 -8.38 -1.53
CA GLN A 74 -4.52 -7.68 -0.66
C GLN A 74 -3.97 -6.41 -1.31
N LEU A 75 -3.69 -6.45 -2.62
CA LEU A 75 -3.26 -5.28 -3.39
C LEU A 75 -4.33 -4.18 -3.38
N LEU A 76 -5.58 -4.54 -3.66
CA LEU A 76 -6.70 -3.60 -3.66
C LEU A 76 -6.96 -3.03 -2.27
N LYS A 77 -6.93 -3.88 -1.24
CA LYS A 77 -7.06 -3.43 0.14
C LYS A 77 -5.97 -2.43 0.53
N LEU A 78 -4.72 -2.71 0.19
CA LEU A 78 -3.60 -1.84 0.49
C LEU A 78 -3.74 -0.48 -0.22
N ARG A 79 -4.26 -0.48 -1.45
CA ARG A 79 -4.58 0.75 -2.19
C ARG A 79 -5.62 1.59 -1.47
N ASP A 80 -6.69 0.98 -0.97
CA ASP A 80 -7.74 1.69 -0.25
C ASP A 80 -7.22 2.27 1.09
N GLU A 81 -6.42 1.50 1.84
CA GLU A 81 -5.76 1.98 3.07
C GLU A 81 -4.86 3.21 2.80
N ILE A 82 -4.04 3.17 1.75
CA ILE A 82 -3.22 4.30 1.32
C ILE A 82 -4.12 5.48 0.93
N MET A 83 -5.20 5.23 0.20
CA MET A 83 -6.11 6.26 -0.24
C MET A 83 -6.78 6.96 0.95
N VAL A 84 -7.23 6.22 1.95
CA VAL A 84 -7.80 6.77 3.20
C VAL A 84 -6.77 7.61 3.95
N LEU A 85 -5.53 7.13 4.07
CA LEU A 85 -4.47 7.83 4.80
C LEU A 85 -4.12 9.20 4.19
N PHE A 86 -4.20 9.33 2.87
CA PHE A 86 -3.83 10.56 2.15
C PHE A 86 -5.03 11.45 1.78
N HIS A 87 -6.27 11.00 1.99
CA HIS A 87 -7.43 11.89 1.88
C HIS A 87 -7.56 12.71 3.17
N ALA A 88 -7.39 14.02 3.06
CA ALA A 88 -7.89 14.93 4.07
C ALA A 88 -9.42 14.96 3.98
N PRO A 89 -10.17 15.01 5.09
CA PRO A 89 -11.56 15.45 5.01
C PRO A 89 -11.52 16.86 4.42
N SER A 90 -12.16 17.05 3.27
CA SER A 90 -12.48 18.38 2.76
C SER A 90 -13.39 19.03 3.80
N ILE A 91 -12.80 19.84 4.68
CA ILE A 91 -13.55 20.71 5.57
C ILE A 91 -14.20 21.74 4.65
N SER A 92 -15.46 21.50 4.28
CA SER A 92 -16.32 22.53 3.74
C SER A 92 -16.55 23.54 4.85
N TYR A 93 -15.87 24.68 4.79
CA TYR A 93 -16.26 25.85 5.58
C TYR A 93 -17.60 26.33 5.03
N VAL A 94 -18.66 26.16 5.83
CA VAL A 94 -19.96 26.83 5.66
C VAL A 94 -19.84 28.22 6.25
#